data_AF-A0AA88RBV9-F1
#
_entry.id   AF-A0AA88RBV9-F1
#
_cell.length_a   1.000
_cell.length_b   1.000
_cell.length_c   1.000
_cell.angle_alpha   90.00
_cell.angle_beta   90.00
_cell.angle_gamma   90.00
#
_symmetry.space_group_name_H-M   'P 1'
#
loop_
_entity.id
_entity.type
_entity.pdbx_description
1 polymer ?
#
loop_
_entity_poly.entity_id
_entity_poly.type
_entity_poly.pdbx_seq_one_letter_code
_entity_poly.pdbx_strand_id
1 'polypeptide(L)'
;MSRIQLGGDIVLISWRSSDDPSSGTFSYGIDPTGRAEFFIWIRNSSEIHWKSGAWNGETFSSVPEMNLNYIYNFTYVSDEKSNYYTYDVYNPNITSRFVLDSSGQIRQLTWLESNQKWNLYWAEPRSSCSLNPCGAYALCNESAVSICSCLPGFEPRLPKEWGLFNFSGGCSRRNPLQCNKDKEGFLKIRQVGLPQNPQSSAVRVAELCEYACLINCSCNAYVFNGDCRLWTGDLIGTKLPATFGQDFYLKLNSFELPIPSKGSNT
;
A
#
# COMPACT_ATOMS: atom_id res chain seq x y z
N MET A 1 -31.15 19.84 -3.21
CA MET A 1 -29.95 18.98 -3.10
C MET A 1 -28.89 19.60 -3.97
N SER A 2 -27.68 19.79 -3.42
CA SER A 2 -26.52 20.18 -4.21
C SER A 2 -25.88 18.91 -4.75
N ARG A 3 -25.83 18.75 -6.08
CA ARG A 3 -25.29 17.57 -6.75
C ARG A 3 -23.86 17.85 -7.21
N ILE A 4 -22.91 17.02 -6.81
CA ILE A 4 -21.49 17.15 -7.17
C ILE A 4 -21.09 15.95 -8.01
N GLN A 5 -20.53 16.20 -9.21
CA GLN A 5 -20.09 15.17 -10.15
C GLN A 5 -18.57 15.00 -10.11
N LEU A 6 -18.10 13.76 -10.12
CA LEU A 6 -16.70 13.33 -10.17
C LEU A 6 -16.58 12.28 -11.28
N GLY A 7 -15.88 12.60 -12.36
CA GLY A 7 -15.78 11.75 -13.55
C GLY A 7 -15.87 12.53 -14.85
N GLY A 8 -15.78 11.85 -16.00
CA GLY A 8 -15.63 12.47 -17.31
C GLY A 8 -14.29 13.22 -17.44
N ASP A 9 -14.33 14.49 -17.86
CA ASP A 9 -13.15 15.36 -18.00
C ASP A 9 -12.53 15.81 -16.66
N ILE A 10 -13.18 15.53 -15.53
CA ILE A 10 -12.79 16.05 -14.21
C ILE A 10 -11.88 15.04 -13.49
N VAL A 11 -10.58 15.36 -13.47
CA VAL A 11 -9.54 14.69 -12.67
C VAL A 11 -9.18 15.57 -11.48
N LEU A 12 -9.24 15.03 -10.26
CA LEU A 12 -8.69 15.72 -9.09
C LEU A 12 -7.17 15.54 -9.09
N ILE A 13 -6.43 16.64 -9.00
CA ILE A 13 -4.97 16.63 -8.86
C ILE A 13 -4.64 17.09 -7.45
N SER A 14 -3.78 16.34 -6.77
CA SER A 14 -3.35 16.70 -5.42
C SER A 14 -2.59 18.02 -5.45
N TRP A 15 -2.61 18.75 -4.34
CA TRP A 15 -1.61 19.78 -4.13
C TRP A 15 -0.22 19.16 -3.97
N ARG A 16 0.83 19.96 -4.21
CA ARG A 16 2.21 19.53 -4.01
C ARG A 16 2.54 19.37 -2.54
N SER A 17 1.99 20.23 -1.68
CA SER A 17 2.04 20.12 -0.22
C SER A 17 0.87 20.86 0.42
N SER A 18 0.76 20.86 1.75
CA SER A 18 -0.26 21.63 2.48
C SER A 18 -0.18 23.13 2.22
N ASP A 19 1.02 23.64 1.92
CA ASP A 19 1.29 25.07 1.77
C ASP A 19 1.55 25.49 0.31
N ASP A 20 1.63 24.52 -0.61
CA ASP A 20 1.87 24.75 -2.04
C ASP A 20 0.74 24.14 -2.88
N PRO A 21 -0.18 24.97 -3.41
CA PRO A 21 -1.32 24.54 -4.21
C PRO A 21 -0.98 24.14 -5.64
N SER A 22 0.29 24.20 -6.05
CA SER A 22 0.71 23.72 -7.37
C SER A 22 0.44 22.22 -7.54
N SER A 23 0.33 21.77 -8.79
CA SER A 23 0.00 20.38 -9.12
C SER A 23 1.01 19.39 -8.55
N GLY A 24 0.54 18.52 -7.65
CA GLY A 24 1.33 17.52 -6.95
C GLY A 24 1.46 16.20 -7.70
N THR A 25 1.83 15.16 -6.95
CA THR A 25 2.20 13.83 -7.47
C THR A 25 1.01 12.95 -7.81
N PHE A 26 -0.14 13.14 -7.17
CA PHE A 26 -1.26 12.21 -7.28
C PHE A 26 -2.41 12.78 -8.09
N SER A 27 -3.10 11.91 -8.81
CA SER A 27 -4.37 12.24 -9.48
C SER A 27 -5.43 11.19 -9.19
N TYR A 28 -6.68 11.61 -9.11
CA TYR A 28 -7.83 10.75 -8.84
C TYR A 28 -8.92 10.92 -9.91
N GLY A 29 -9.47 9.80 -10.39
CA GLY A 29 -10.47 9.78 -11.45
C GLY A 29 -10.94 8.37 -11.80
N ILE A 30 -11.82 8.27 -12.79
CA ILE A 30 -12.45 7.02 -13.25
C ILE A 30 -11.54 6.27 -14.22
N ASP A 31 -11.63 4.93 -14.22
CA ASP A 31 -10.95 4.10 -15.21
C ASP A 31 -11.16 4.60 -16.66
N PRO A 32 -10.10 4.95 -17.38
CA PRO A 32 -10.22 5.24 -18.80
C PRO A 32 -10.57 4.00 -19.63
N THR A 33 -10.42 2.78 -19.10
CA THR A 33 -10.81 1.54 -19.82
C THR A 33 -12.30 1.22 -19.72
N GLY A 34 -13.11 2.09 -19.09
CA GLY A 34 -14.56 1.96 -19.01
C GLY A 34 -15.08 1.05 -17.89
N ARG A 35 -14.21 0.60 -16.96
CA ARG A 35 -14.68 -0.10 -15.75
C ARG A 35 -15.23 0.90 -14.75
N ALA A 36 -16.26 0.48 -14.01
CA ALA A 36 -16.85 1.25 -12.91
C ALA A 36 -15.94 1.20 -11.67
N GLU A 37 -14.76 1.78 -11.79
CA GLU A 37 -13.70 1.81 -10.80
C GLU A 37 -13.04 3.20 -10.79
N PHE A 38 -12.68 3.67 -9.59
CA PHE A 38 -11.83 4.83 -9.40
C PHE A 38 -10.40 4.40 -9.08
N PHE A 39 -9.47 5.24 -9.52
CA PHE A 39 -8.05 5.07 -9.30
C PHE A 39 -7.46 6.30 -8.67
N ILE A 40 -6.47 6.08 -7.82
CA ILE A 40 -5.45 7.09 -7.52
C ILE A 40 -4.21 6.67 -8.31
N TRP A 41 -3.75 7.53 -9.21
CA TRP A 41 -2.54 7.32 -10.00
C TRP A 41 -1.38 8.14 -9.45
N ILE A 42 -0.18 7.59 -9.56
CA ILE A 42 1.06 8.36 -9.44
C ILE A 42 1.29 9.01 -10.81
N ARG A 43 1.26 10.34 -10.86
CA ARG A 43 1.46 11.09 -12.11
C ARG A 43 2.84 10.80 -12.67
N ASN A 44 2.91 10.66 -13.99
CA ASN A 44 4.13 10.28 -14.73
C ASN A 44 4.68 8.88 -14.38
N SER A 45 3.87 8.00 -13.78
CA SER A 45 4.20 6.59 -13.53
C SER A 45 3.13 5.69 -14.15
N SER A 46 3.52 4.45 -14.48
CA SER A 46 2.57 3.38 -14.84
C SER A 46 1.98 2.69 -13.59
N GLU A 47 2.48 3.02 -12.40
CA GLU A 47 2.03 2.46 -11.13
C GLU A 47 0.72 3.09 -10.66
N ILE A 48 -0.20 2.23 -10.20
CA ILE A 48 -1.47 2.63 -9.61
C ILE A 48 -1.29 2.66 -8.09
N HIS A 49 -1.53 3.81 -7.47
CA HIS A 49 -1.42 3.98 -6.02
C HIS A 49 -2.54 3.26 -5.27
N TRP A 50 -3.78 3.39 -5.76
CA TRP A 50 -4.95 2.76 -5.13
C TRP A 50 -6.10 2.55 -6.11
N LYS A 51 -6.99 1.60 -5.81
CA LYS A 51 -8.19 1.26 -6.58
C LYS A 51 -9.40 1.16 -5.66
N SER A 52 -10.52 1.75 -6.06
CA SER A 52 -11.78 1.63 -5.32
C SER A 52 -12.39 0.23 -5.38
N GLY A 53 -11.96 -0.58 -6.35
CA GLY A 53 -12.69 -1.78 -6.75
C GLY A 53 -14.01 -1.45 -7.43
N ALA A 54 -14.67 -2.48 -7.95
CA ALA A 54 -15.85 -2.31 -8.79
C ALA A 54 -17.06 -1.76 -8.02
N TRP A 55 -17.85 -0.93 -8.70
CA TRP A 55 -19.18 -0.54 -8.25
C TRP A 55 -20.11 -1.75 -8.20
N ASN A 56 -20.75 -2.00 -7.06
CA ASN A 56 -21.67 -3.11 -6.88
C ASN A 56 -23.16 -2.73 -6.99
N GLY A 57 -23.47 -1.50 -7.38
CA GLY A 57 -24.83 -0.94 -7.38
C GLY A 57 -25.09 0.03 -6.24
N GLU A 58 -24.37 -0.10 -5.12
CA GLU A 58 -24.56 0.71 -3.92
C GLU A 58 -23.27 1.40 -3.45
N THR A 59 -22.14 0.70 -3.54
CA THR A 59 -20.82 1.18 -3.09
C THR A 59 -19.70 0.65 -3.97
N PHE A 60 -18.53 1.27 -3.88
CA PHE A 60 -17.29 0.65 -4.37
C PHE A 60 -16.78 -0.33 -3.32
N SER A 61 -16.29 -1.50 -3.74
CA SER A 61 -15.94 -2.59 -2.81
C SER A 61 -14.86 -2.24 -1.77
N SER A 62 -13.96 -1.30 -2.09
CA SER A 62 -12.95 -0.77 -1.16
C SER A 62 -13.41 0.48 -0.39
N VAL A 63 -14.67 0.89 -0.49
CA VAL A 63 -15.23 2.09 0.18
C VAL A 63 -16.59 1.81 0.87
N PRO A 64 -16.65 0.89 1.85
CA PRO A 64 -17.89 0.52 2.54
C PRO A 64 -18.65 1.65 3.25
N GLU A 65 -18.01 2.76 3.64
CA GLU A 65 -18.66 3.91 4.31
C GLU A 65 -19.69 4.61 3.42
N MET A 66 -19.60 4.39 2.11
CA MET A 66 -20.63 4.85 1.18
C MET A 66 -21.99 4.21 1.48
N ASN A 67 -22.03 3.04 2.12
CA ASN A 67 -23.27 2.34 2.44
C ASN A 67 -24.03 2.96 3.63
N LEU A 68 -23.40 3.86 4.41
CA LEU A 68 -24.04 4.39 5.60
C LEU A 68 -25.29 5.24 5.24
N ASN A 69 -25.38 5.78 4.02
CA ASN A 69 -26.58 6.36 3.39
C ASN A 69 -27.45 7.30 4.26
N TYR A 70 -26.87 7.97 5.27
CA TYR A 70 -27.60 8.87 6.19
C TYR A 70 -27.34 10.36 5.93
N ILE A 71 -26.19 10.70 5.32
CA ILE A 71 -25.84 12.08 4.91
C ILE A 71 -25.87 12.22 3.39
N TYR A 72 -25.37 11.19 2.71
CA TYR A 72 -25.10 11.19 1.28
C TYR A 72 -25.93 10.13 0.57
N ASN A 73 -26.34 10.45 -0.65
CA ASN A 73 -26.86 9.48 -1.62
C ASN A 73 -25.87 9.38 -2.77
N PHE A 74 -25.23 8.23 -2.92
CA PHE A 74 -24.18 8.01 -3.90
C PHE A 74 -24.74 7.33 -5.15
N THR A 75 -24.43 7.87 -6.32
CA THR A 75 -24.85 7.29 -7.59
C THR A 75 -23.69 7.24 -8.57
N TYR A 76 -23.58 6.12 -9.28
CA TYR A 76 -22.67 5.96 -10.39
C TYR A 76 -23.49 5.90 -11.68
N VAL A 77 -23.11 6.72 -12.66
CA VAL A 77 -23.78 6.83 -13.96
C VAL A 77 -22.78 6.46 -15.04
N SER A 78 -23.09 5.39 -15.78
CA SER A 78 -22.29 4.92 -16.91
C SER A 78 -23.24 4.61 -18.07
N ASP A 79 -23.25 5.49 -19.06
CA ASP A 79 -23.94 5.36 -20.34
C ASP A 79 -23.00 5.71 -21.51
N GLU A 80 -23.47 5.63 -22.76
CA GLU A 80 -22.65 5.89 -23.95
C GLU A 80 -22.04 7.30 -24.01
N LYS A 81 -22.59 8.27 -23.26
CA LYS A 81 -22.20 9.68 -23.27
C LYS A 81 -21.55 10.14 -21.98
N SER A 82 -21.79 9.44 -20.88
CA SER A 82 -21.47 9.90 -19.54
C SER A 82 -20.93 8.76 -18.71
N ASN A 83 -19.74 8.96 -18.16
CA ASN A 83 -19.17 8.08 -17.15
C ASN A 83 -18.73 8.94 -15.96
N TYR A 84 -19.57 9.01 -14.94
CA TYR A 84 -19.32 9.80 -13.74
C TYR A 84 -19.95 9.19 -12.50
N TYR A 85 -19.34 9.50 -11.38
CA TYR A 85 -19.88 9.31 -10.05
C TYR A 85 -20.41 10.63 -9.52
N THR A 86 -21.43 10.59 -8.70
CA THR A 86 -21.97 11.79 -8.08
C THR A 86 -22.58 11.47 -6.74
N TYR A 87 -22.72 12.50 -5.92
CA TYR A 87 -23.42 12.38 -4.66
C TYR A 87 -24.35 13.57 -4.47
N ASP A 88 -25.48 13.27 -3.83
CA ASP A 88 -26.40 14.26 -3.28
C ASP A 88 -26.24 14.29 -1.77
N VAL A 89 -26.40 15.47 -1.18
CA VAL A 89 -26.45 15.65 0.26
C VAL A 89 -27.91 15.82 0.67
N TYR A 90 -28.41 14.95 1.56
CA TYR A 90 -29.83 14.96 1.94
C TYR A 90 -30.26 16.27 2.60
N ASN A 91 -29.41 16.81 3.49
CA ASN A 91 -29.62 18.12 4.09
C ASN A 91 -28.86 19.18 3.27
N PRO A 92 -29.54 20.12 2.61
CA PRO A 92 -28.90 21.12 1.74
C PRO A 92 -28.02 22.12 2.51
N ASN A 93 -28.16 22.22 3.83
CA ASN A 93 -27.32 23.08 4.67
C ASN A 93 -25.95 22.45 4.97
N ILE A 94 -25.78 21.16 4.66
CA ILE A 94 -24.51 20.47 4.86
C ILE A 94 -23.61 20.75 3.65
N THR A 95 -22.46 21.39 3.92
CA THR A 95 -21.41 21.53 2.91
C THR A 95 -20.48 20.31 2.95
N SER A 96 -20.22 19.73 1.79
CA SER A 96 -19.34 18.57 1.61
C SER A 96 -18.35 18.81 0.48
N ARG A 97 -17.15 18.22 0.59
CA ARG A 97 -16.15 18.24 -0.49
C ARG A 97 -15.29 16.99 -0.51
N PHE A 98 -14.79 16.68 -1.70
CA PHE A 98 -13.70 15.72 -1.89
C PHE A 98 -12.37 16.46 -1.97
N VAL A 99 -11.34 15.93 -1.33
CA VAL A 99 -9.98 16.48 -1.35
C VAL A 99 -9.00 15.33 -1.54
N LEU A 100 -8.21 15.38 -2.61
CA LEU A 100 -7.02 14.54 -2.76
C LEU A 100 -5.84 15.29 -2.15
N ASP A 101 -5.31 14.77 -1.05
CA ASP A 101 -4.18 15.42 -0.37
C ASP A 101 -2.82 15.05 -0.99
N SER A 102 -1.78 15.76 -0.56
CA SER A 102 -0.41 15.55 -1.07
C SER A 102 0.20 14.19 -0.71
N SER A 103 -0.41 13.45 0.21
CA SER A 103 -0.01 12.07 0.55
C SER A 103 -0.63 11.01 -0.36
N GLY A 104 -1.53 11.42 -1.26
CA GLY A 104 -2.24 10.51 -2.16
C GLY A 104 -3.51 9.91 -1.56
N GLN A 105 -3.98 10.45 -0.43
CA GLN A 105 -5.22 10.03 0.20
C GLN A 105 -6.39 10.90 -0.27
N ILE A 106 -7.44 10.28 -0.82
CA ILE A 106 -8.71 10.92 -1.13
C ILE A 106 -9.56 10.97 0.14
N ARG A 107 -10.11 12.13 0.46
CA ARG A 107 -10.94 12.35 1.65
C ARG A 107 -12.27 12.96 1.26
N GLN A 108 -13.36 12.46 1.83
CA GLN A 108 -14.64 13.18 1.85
C GLN A 108 -14.78 13.91 3.18
N LEU A 109 -14.95 15.22 3.12
CA LEU A 109 -15.04 16.10 4.28
C LEU A 109 -16.44 16.74 4.35
N THR A 110 -16.98 16.81 5.56
CA THR A 110 -18.26 17.46 5.87
C THR A 110 -17.99 18.66 6.77
N TRP A 111 -18.59 19.82 6.48
CA TRP A 111 -18.48 20.99 7.35
C TRP A 111 -19.39 20.86 8.57
N LEU A 112 -18.83 20.95 9.77
CA LEU A 112 -19.59 20.97 11.02
C LEU A 112 -19.73 22.40 11.52
N GLU A 113 -20.94 22.95 11.42
CA GLU A 113 -21.24 24.30 11.88
C GLU A 113 -21.01 24.48 13.38
N SER A 114 -21.29 23.46 14.20
CA SER A 114 -21.13 23.54 15.66
C SER A 114 -19.70 23.87 16.09
N ASN A 115 -18.71 23.41 15.32
CA ASN A 115 -17.30 23.50 15.67
C ASN A 115 -16.49 24.32 14.64
N GLN A 116 -17.14 24.85 13.60
CA GLN A 116 -16.54 25.58 12.48
C GLN A 116 -15.32 24.85 11.88
N LYS A 117 -15.46 23.54 11.66
CA LYS A 117 -14.37 22.67 11.21
C LYS A 117 -14.84 21.65 10.17
N TRP A 118 -13.92 21.29 9.27
CA TRP A 118 -14.07 20.14 8.40
C TRP A 118 -13.91 18.85 9.21
N ASN A 119 -14.95 18.02 9.20
CA ASN A 119 -14.94 16.68 9.77
C ASN A 119 -14.71 15.65 8.67
N LEU A 120 -13.87 14.66 8.96
CA LEU A 120 -13.62 13.55 8.04
C LEU A 120 -14.82 12.59 8.03
N TYR A 121 -15.42 12.38 6.87
CA TYR A 121 -16.48 11.39 6.69
C TYR A 121 -15.88 10.01 6.35
N TRP A 122 -14.99 9.95 5.36
CA TRP A 122 -14.12 8.80 5.10
C TRP A 122 -12.88 9.24 4.31
N ALA A 123 -11.85 8.38 4.31
CA ALA A 123 -10.64 8.57 3.53
C ALA A 123 -10.16 7.25 2.93
N GLU A 124 -9.56 7.28 1.75
CA GLU A 124 -8.90 6.13 1.14
C GLU A 124 -7.54 6.52 0.51
N PRO A 125 -6.52 5.65 0.56
CA PRO A 125 -6.46 4.42 1.35
C PRO A 125 -6.54 4.71 2.86
N ARG A 126 -7.35 3.96 3.62
CA ARG A 126 -7.44 4.11 5.09
C ARG A 126 -6.16 3.76 5.81
N SER A 127 -5.62 2.63 5.41
CA SER A 127 -4.44 2.05 6.00
C SER A 127 -3.26 2.97 5.69
N SER A 128 -2.68 3.56 6.74
CA SER A 128 -1.42 4.31 6.63
C SER A 128 -0.34 3.47 5.94
N CYS A 129 -0.33 2.15 6.14
CA CYS A 129 0.55 1.21 5.43
C CYS A 129 0.24 1.03 3.95
N SER A 130 -1.00 1.32 3.51
CA SER A 130 -1.33 1.32 2.08
C SER A 130 -0.70 2.49 1.34
N LEU A 131 -0.30 3.56 2.05
CA LEU A 131 0.49 4.66 1.49
C LEU A 131 1.99 4.31 1.32
N ASN A 132 2.40 3.10 1.70
CA ASN A 132 3.80 2.65 1.73
C ASN A 132 4.76 3.67 2.40
N PRO A 133 4.49 4.09 3.65
CA PRO A 133 5.27 5.11 4.34
C PRO A 133 6.67 4.61 4.71
N CYS A 134 6.88 3.30 4.71
CA CYS A 134 8.14 2.67 5.06
C CYS A 134 8.99 2.43 3.80
N GLY A 135 10.24 2.88 3.82
CA GLY A 135 11.19 2.65 2.75
C GLY A 135 11.61 1.17 2.61
N ALA A 136 12.60 0.93 1.73
CA ALA A 136 13.10 -0.41 1.44
C ALA A 136 13.49 -1.20 2.70
N TYR A 137 13.19 -2.49 2.69
CA TYR A 137 13.47 -3.47 3.76
C TYR A 137 12.85 -3.14 5.12
N ALA A 138 11.85 -2.26 5.15
CA ALA A 138 11.05 -1.98 6.32
C ALA A 138 9.65 -2.64 6.22
N LEU A 139 9.17 -3.08 7.37
CA LEU A 139 7.83 -3.61 7.60
C LEU A 139 6.95 -2.51 8.16
N CYS A 140 5.82 -2.28 7.49
CA CYS A 140 4.79 -1.38 7.99
C CYS A 140 3.82 -2.13 8.93
N ASN A 141 3.56 -1.61 10.12
CA ASN A 141 2.61 -2.15 11.08
C ASN A 141 1.82 -1.04 11.76
N GLU A 142 0.54 -0.92 11.43
CA GLU A 142 -0.34 0.15 11.95
C GLU A 142 -0.67 -0.01 13.43
N SER A 143 -0.61 -1.23 13.93
CA SER A 143 -0.91 -1.55 15.33
C SER A 143 0.32 -1.39 16.24
N ALA A 144 1.49 -1.08 15.67
CA ALA A 144 2.72 -0.90 16.43
C ALA A 144 2.89 0.56 16.89
N VAL A 145 3.70 0.75 17.94
CA VAL A 145 4.06 2.09 18.45
C VAL A 145 4.79 2.94 17.40
N SER A 146 5.70 2.31 16.66
CA SER A 146 6.30 2.89 15.45
C SER A 146 5.70 2.19 14.24
N ILE A 147 5.09 2.95 13.33
CA ILE A 147 4.44 2.41 12.13
C ILE A 147 5.42 1.64 11.24
N CYS A 148 6.70 2.00 11.24
CA CYS A 148 7.74 1.31 10.49
C CYS A 148 8.75 0.65 11.43
N SER A 149 9.16 -0.56 11.08
CA SER A 149 10.27 -1.30 11.71
C SER A 149 11.11 -1.99 10.65
N CYS A 150 12.42 -2.11 10.86
CA CYS A 150 13.26 -2.85 9.90
C CYS A 150 12.97 -4.35 9.96
N LEU A 151 13.05 -5.02 8.81
CA LEU A 151 13.01 -6.48 8.77
C LEU A 151 14.15 -7.10 9.62
N PRO A 152 14.00 -8.34 10.12
CA PRO A 152 15.05 -8.99 10.89
C PRO A 152 16.37 -9.07 10.11
N GLY A 153 17.50 -8.78 10.76
CA GLY A 153 18.83 -8.67 10.12
C GLY A 153 19.11 -7.32 9.45
N PHE A 154 18.20 -6.35 9.57
CA PHE A 154 18.34 -5.00 9.05
C PHE A 154 18.33 -3.95 10.17
N GLU A 155 18.81 -2.76 9.84
CA GLU A 155 18.84 -1.57 10.69
C GLU A 155 18.54 -0.31 9.88
N PRO A 156 18.08 0.79 10.53
CA PRO A 156 17.77 2.02 9.81
C PRO A 156 18.97 2.55 9.04
N ARG A 157 18.80 2.83 7.75
CA ARG A 157 19.88 3.37 6.91
C ARG A 157 20.30 4.77 7.38
N LEU A 158 19.32 5.55 7.85
CA LEU A 158 19.49 6.90 8.37
C LEU A 158 18.91 6.99 9.78
N PRO A 159 19.64 6.56 10.83
CA PRO A 159 19.11 6.47 12.20
C PRO A 159 18.58 7.80 12.76
N LYS A 160 19.19 8.93 12.36
CA LYS A 160 18.74 10.27 12.76
C LYS A 160 17.37 10.61 12.20
N GLU A 161 17.13 10.36 10.92
CA GLU A 161 15.84 10.59 10.26
C GLU A 161 14.78 9.61 10.78
N TRP A 162 15.19 8.36 10.99
CA TRP A 162 14.33 7.32 11.56
C TRP A 162 13.81 7.71 12.95
N GLY A 163 14.67 8.29 13.80
CA GLY A 163 14.30 8.81 15.12
C GLY A 163 13.35 10.02 15.07
N LEU A 164 13.23 10.68 13.91
CA LEU A 164 12.28 11.77 13.65
C LEU A 164 11.03 11.27 12.89
N PHE A 165 10.78 9.96 12.89
CA PHE A 165 9.67 9.31 12.18
C PHE A 165 9.69 9.50 10.65
N ASN A 166 10.86 9.85 10.08
CA ASN A 166 11.07 9.82 8.64
C ASN A 166 11.66 8.46 8.24
N PHE A 167 10.81 7.60 7.69
CA PHE A 167 11.14 6.23 7.32
C PHE A 167 11.48 6.05 5.83
N SER A 168 11.49 7.15 5.06
CA SER A 168 11.69 7.13 3.61
C SER A 168 13.04 6.54 3.19
N GLY A 169 14.08 6.76 4.01
CA GLY A 169 15.42 6.20 3.80
C GLY A 169 15.49 4.67 3.91
N GLY A 170 14.47 4.03 4.50
CA GLY A 170 14.40 2.58 4.67
C GLY A 170 15.49 2.01 5.59
N CYS A 171 15.79 0.74 5.38
CA CYS A 171 16.74 -0.04 6.16
C CYS A 171 17.86 -0.60 5.29
N SER A 172 19.00 -0.87 5.92
CA SER A 172 20.15 -1.56 5.34
C SER A 172 20.43 -2.86 6.10
N ARG A 173 21.03 -3.84 5.41
CA ARG A 173 21.48 -5.07 6.05
C ARG A 173 22.53 -4.73 7.09
N ARG A 174 22.42 -5.31 8.29
CA ARG A 174 23.48 -5.23 9.31
C ARG A 174 24.74 -5.97 8.83
N ASN A 175 24.53 -7.16 8.27
CA ASN A 175 25.58 -7.99 7.69
C ASN A 175 25.36 -8.15 6.18
N PRO A 176 26.30 -7.69 5.33
CA PRO A 176 26.22 -7.85 3.88
C PRO A 176 26.14 -9.33 3.47
N LEU A 177 25.46 -9.57 2.35
CA LEU A 177 25.52 -10.85 1.64
C LEU A 177 26.88 -10.98 0.95
N GLN A 178 27.42 -12.19 0.91
CA GLN A 178 28.73 -12.50 0.31
C GLN A 178 28.60 -13.28 -1.00
N CYS A 179 27.37 -13.52 -1.45
CA CYS A 179 27.00 -14.50 -2.46
C CYS A 179 27.70 -15.85 -2.27
N ASN A 180 27.76 -16.31 -1.02
CA ASN A 180 28.34 -17.59 -0.65
C ASN A 180 27.25 -18.45 -0.01
N LYS A 181 26.90 -19.55 -0.68
CA LYS A 181 25.81 -20.46 -0.28
C LYS A 181 26.01 -21.06 1.12
N ASP A 182 27.27 -21.18 1.57
CA ASP A 182 27.59 -21.74 2.89
C ASP A 182 27.47 -20.70 4.03
N LYS A 183 27.32 -19.42 3.69
CA LYS A 183 27.24 -18.30 4.64
C LYS A 183 25.95 -17.50 4.52
N GLU A 184 24.99 -18.03 3.79
CA GLU A 184 23.71 -17.39 3.52
C GLU A 184 22.61 -18.42 3.74
N GLY A 185 21.46 -17.93 4.16
CA GLY A 185 20.28 -18.76 4.31
C GLY A 185 19.05 -17.89 4.40
N PHE A 186 17.96 -18.50 4.83
CA PHE A 186 16.66 -17.89 4.76
C PHE A 186 15.96 -17.87 6.11
N LEU A 187 15.43 -16.70 6.45
CA LEU A 187 14.53 -16.52 7.58
C LEU A 187 13.10 -16.47 7.06
N LYS A 188 12.25 -17.35 7.60
CA LYS A 188 10.82 -17.35 7.30
C LYS A 188 10.12 -16.20 8.02
N ILE A 189 9.64 -15.22 7.26
CA ILE A 189 8.77 -14.13 7.73
C ILE A 189 7.32 -14.56 7.54
N ARG A 190 6.52 -14.53 8.61
CA ARG A 190 5.20 -15.16 8.63
C ARG A 190 4.05 -14.15 8.56
N GLN A 191 2.98 -14.54 7.89
CA GLN A 191 1.67 -13.86 7.93
C GLN A 191 1.70 -12.37 7.56
N VAL A 192 2.55 -11.99 6.60
CA VAL A 192 2.69 -10.60 6.15
C VAL A 192 2.05 -10.38 4.77
N GLY A 193 1.75 -9.12 4.45
CA GLY A 193 1.57 -8.70 3.07
C GLY A 193 2.91 -8.77 2.35
N LEU A 194 2.96 -9.51 1.24
CA LEU A 194 4.19 -9.73 0.49
C LEU A 194 4.75 -8.41 -0.08
N PRO A 195 6.09 -8.28 -0.18
CA PRO A 195 6.69 -7.16 -0.89
C PRO A 195 6.22 -7.09 -2.35
N GLN A 196 6.19 -5.89 -2.90
CA GLN A 196 5.75 -5.64 -4.26
C GLN A 196 6.75 -6.17 -5.30
N ASN A 197 6.30 -6.31 -6.55
CA ASN A 197 7.11 -6.64 -7.72
C ASN A 197 7.99 -7.92 -7.64
N PRO A 198 7.44 -9.07 -7.20
CA PRO A 198 8.16 -10.34 -7.35
C PRO A 198 8.32 -10.72 -8.84
N GLN A 199 9.42 -11.39 -9.16
CA GLN A 199 9.68 -11.98 -10.47
C GLN A 199 9.33 -13.46 -10.46
N SER A 200 8.50 -13.90 -11.40
CA SER A 200 8.17 -15.33 -11.56
C SER A 200 9.37 -16.12 -12.08
N SER A 201 9.61 -17.28 -11.47
CA SER A 201 10.63 -18.24 -11.90
C SER A 201 9.98 -19.42 -12.65
N ALA A 202 10.74 -20.09 -13.51
CA ALA A 202 10.32 -21.33 -14.16
C ALA A 202 10.25 -22.52 -13.18
N VAL A 203 10.82 -22.37 -11.99
CA VAL A 203 10.84 -23.40 -10.95
C VAL A 203 9.43 -23.69 -10.43
N ARG A 204 9.12 -24.97 -10.27
CA ARG A 204 7.82 -25.48 -9.78
C ARG A 204 7.94 -26.37 -8.53
N VAL A 205 9.14 -26.50 -7.99
CA VAL A 205 9.44 -27.34 -6.81
C VAL A 205 10.00 -26.43 -5.72
N ALA A 206 9.53 -26.62 -4.48
CA ALA A 206 9.81 -25.71 -3.36
C ALA A 206 11.32 -25.62 -3.06
N GLU A 207 12.00 -26.77 -2.96
CA GLU A 207 13.44 -26.85 -2.66
C GLU A 207 14.28 -26.20 -3.77
N LEU A 208 13.85 -26.34 -5.03
CA LEU A 208 14.50 -25.69 -6.15
C LEU A 208 14.28 -24.17 -6.16
N CYS A 209 13.21 -23.67 -5.54
CA CYS A 209 12.93 -22.23 -5.46
C CYS A 209 13.88 -21.54 -4.49
N GLU A 210 14.10 -22.18 -3.33
CA GLU A 210 15.12 -21.77 -2.37
C GLU A 210 16.50 -21.77 -3.02
N TYR A 211 16.87 -22.88 -3.68
CA TYR A 211 18.15 -22.99 -4.36
C TYR A 211 18.32 -21.94 -5.47
N ALA A 212 17.29 -21.68 -6.27
CA ALA A 212 17.31 -20.65 -7.30
C ALA A 212 17.58 -19.24 -6.74
N CYS A 213 17.02 -18.90 -5.58
CA CYS A 213 17.35 -17.65 -4.88
C CYS A 213 18.75 -17.68 -4.27
N LEU A 214 19.17 -18.81 -3.70
CA LEU A 214 20.47 -18.94 -3.04
C LEU A 214 21.62 -18.72 -4.04
N ILE A 215 21.52 -19.29 -5.25
CA ILE A 215 22.56 -19.15 -6.29
C ILE A 215 22.53 -17.80 -7.01
N ASN A 216 21.41 -17.07 -6.93
CA ASN A 216 21.28 -15.75 -7.53
C ASN A 216 21.76 -14.68 -6.54
N CYS A 217 22.91 -14.08 -6.81
CA CYS A 217 23.51 -13.07 -5.94
C CYS A 217 22.63 -11.83 -5.75
N SER A 218 21.76 -11.52 -6.71
CA SER A 218 20.83 -10.39 -6.62
C SER A 218 19.55 -10.75 -5.87
N CYS A 219 19.27 -12.03 -5.64
CA CYS A 219 18.05 -12.44 -4.95
C CYS A 219 18.11 -12.07 -3.45
N ASN A 220 17.09 -11.36 -2.98
CA ASN A 220 16.93 -10.93 -1.59
C ASN A 220 15.89 -11.73 -0.82
N ALA A 221 14.93 -12.35 -1.52
CA ALA A 221 13.89 -13.16 -0.91
C ALA A 221 13.20 -14.06 -1.93
N TYR A 222 12.51 -15.10 -1.46
CA TYR A 222 11.61 -15.89 -2.30
C TYR A 222 10.31 -16.24 -1.57
N VAL A 223 9.31 -16.65 -2.34
CA VAL A 223 8.09 -17.28 -1.87
C VAL A 223 7.76 -18.46 -2.78
N PHE A 224 7.20 -19.52 -2.20
CA PHE A 224 6.69 -20.67 -2.94
C PHE A 224 5.26 -20.99 -2.49
N ASN A 225 4.28 -20.65 -3.33
CA ASN A 225 2.85 -20.90 -3.08
C ASN A 225 2.22 -21.57 -4.32
N GLY A 226 2.71 -22.76 -4.67
CA GLY A 226 2.37 -23.45 -5.93
C GLY A 226 3.19 -22.97 -7.13
N ASP A 227 3.70 -21.74 -7.07
CA ASP A 227 4.66 -21.17 -8.01
C ASP A 227 5.85 -20.52 -7.27
N CYS A 228 7.02 -20.50 -7.91
CA CYS A 228 8.22 -19.87 -7.38
C CYS A 228 8.31 -18.41 -7.82
N ARG A 229 8.42 -17.51 -6.84
CA ARG A 229 8.59 -16.06 -7.05
C ARG A 229 9.78 -15.55 -6.27
N LEU A 230 10.63 -14.77 -6.92
CA LEU A 230 11.88 -14.25 -6.39
C LEU A 230 11.85 -12.72 -6.37
N TRP A 231 12.46 -12.10 -5.35
CA TRP A 231 12.74 -10.67 -5.34
C TRP A 231 14.23 -10.44 -5.57
N THR A 232 14.57 -9.76 -6.66
CA THR A 232 15.96 -9.47 -7.06
C THR A 232 16.38 -8.01 -6.83
N GLY A 233 15.45 -7.18 -6.34
CA GLY A 233 15.69 -5.79 -5.94
C GLY A 233 15.37 -5.56 -4.46
N ASP A 234 15.17 -4.29 -4.12
CA ASP A 234 14.75 -3.86 -2.79
C ASP A 234 13.36 -4.42 -2.44
N LEU A 235 13.19 -4.86 -1.18
CA LEU A 235 11.90 -5.33 -0.69
C LEU A 235 11.08 -4.12 -0.21
N ILE A 236 9.99 -3.79 -0.90
CA ILE A 236 9.16 -2.62 -0.60
C ILE A 236 7.71 -3.06 -0.38
N GLY A 237 7.00 -2.40 0.54
CA GLY A 237 5.57 -2.62 0.75
C GLY A 237 5.21 -3.86 1.58
N THR A 238 6.15 -4.37 2.39
CA THR A 238 5.83 -5.43 3.36
C THR A 238 4.99 -4.83 4.48
N LYS A 239 3.86 -5.48 4.83
CA LYS A 239 2.91 -4.90 5.79
C LYS A 239 2.23 -5.90 6.73
N LEU A 240 1.82 -5.41 7.90
CA LEU A 240 1.00 -6.05 8.92
C LEU A 240 -0.09 -5.08 9.43
N PRO A 241 -1.28 -5.58 9.78
CA PRO A 241 -1.80 -6.90 9.44
C PRO A 241 -2.02 -7.02 7.91
N ALA A 242 -2.15 -8.24 7.42
CA ALA A 242 -2.56 -8.50 6.04
C ALA A 242 -3.78 -9.42 6.04
N THR A 243 -4.82 -9.05 5.30
CA THR A 243 -6.09 -9.81 5.21
C THR A 243 -5.87 -11.27 4.78
N PHE A 244 -4.88 -11.49 3.90
CA PHE A 244 -4.43 -12.81 3.46
C PHE A 244 -2.91 -12.89 3.65
N GLY A 245 -2.47 -12.84 4.92
CA GLY A 245 -1.07 -12.95 5.29
C GLY A 245 -0.42 -14.18 4.68
N GLN A 246 0.72 -13.96 4.02
CA GLN A 246 1.52 -15.02 3.42
C GLN A 246 2.89 -15.06 4.08
N ASP A 247 3.50 -16.23 4.01
CA ASP A 247 4.86 -16.42 4.45
C ASP A 247 5.82 -16.18 3.28
N PHE A 248 6.97 -15.55 3.53
CA PHE A 248 8.06 -15.46 2.57
C PHE A 248 9.39 -15.70 3.27
N TYR A 249 10.42 -15.99 2.48
CA TYR A 249 11.74 -16.39 2.96
C TYR A 249 12.74 -15.29 2.62
N LEU A 250 13.17 -14.55 3.64
CA LEU A 250 14.11 -13.45 3.56
C LEU A 250 15.54 -13.97 3.55
N LYS A 251 16.32 -13.67 2.51
CA LYS A 251 17.72 -14.07 2.41
C LYS A 251 18.56 -13.22 3.37
N LEU A 252 19.32 -13.85 4.24
CA LEU A 252 20.18 -13.21 5.24
C LEU A 252 21.56 -13.87 5.26
N ASN A 253 22.53 -13.13 5.82
CA ASN A 253 23.79 -13.70 6.24
C ASN A 253 23.54 -14.71 7.36
N SER A 254 24.25 -15.84 7.38
CA SER A 254 24.03 -16.92 8.36
C SER A 254 24.21 -16.48 9.81
N PHE A 255 25.00 -15.41 10.08
CA PHE A 255 25.14 -14.83 11.43
C PHE A 255 23.85 -14.18 11.96
N GLU A 256 22.91 -13.82 11.09
CA GLU A 256 21.62 -13.22 11.46
C GLU A 256 20.51 -14.28 11.62
N LEU A 257 20.80 -15.55 11.32
CA LEU A 257 19.82 -16.63 11.39
C LEU A 257 19.75 -17.21 12.81
N PRO A 258 18.55 -17.64 13.27
CA PRO A 258 18.42 -18.36 14.53
C PRO A 258 19.30 -19.62 14.53
N ILE A 259 19.96 -19.88 15.65
CA ILE A 259 20.70 -21.13 15.85
C ILE A 259 19.69 -22.28 15.83
N PRO A 260 19.91 -23.35 15.05
CA PRO A 260 19.04 -24.53 15.09
C PRO A 260 18.95 -25.04 16.52
N SER A 261 17.76 -25.03 17.10
CA SER A 261 17.53 -25.68 18.39
C SER A 261 17.86 -27.16 18.22
N LYS A 262 18.93 -27.64 18.89
CA LYS A 262 19.17 -29.08 19.02
C LYS A 262 17.89 -29.68 19.61
N GLY A 263 17.20 -30.51 18.84
CA GLY A 263 16.01 -31.20 19.31
C GLY A 263 16.33 -31.93 20.61
N SER A 264 15.54 -31.65 21.64
CA SER A 264 15.47 -32.47 22.84
C SER A 264 14.96 -33.84 22.41
N ASN A 265 15.87 -34.79 22.23
CA ASN A 265 15.51 -36.20 22.24
C ASN A 265 15.17 -36.57 23.69
N THR A 266 13.87 -36.60 23.99
CA THR A 266 13.29 -37.34 25.12
C THR A 266 12.19 -38.21 24.56
#